data_AF-A0A941U0H7-F1
#
_entry.id   AF-A0A941U0H7-F1
#
_cell.length_a   1.000
_cell.length_b   1.000
_cell.length_c   1.000
_cell.angle_alpha   90.00
_cell.angle_beta   90.00
_cell.angle_gamma   90.00
#
_symmetry.space_group_name_H-M   'P 1'
#
loop_
_entity.id
_entity.type
_entity.pdbx_description
1 polymer ?
#
loop_
_entity_poly.entity_id
_entity_poly.type
_entity_poly.pdbx_seq_one_letter_code
_entity_poly.pdbx_strand_id
1 'polypeptide(L)'
;MTRRIARLLRPTGSRTWALWLAAALAGCAAPPPAAPPPAAASAASAAGAAAVEQRFAQWVAAFRPSALAAGIAPATFDAAFAQAEYLPQVVALDRAQPEFVRPVWAYLDAAVSARRVAQGRAEWDAARAQVEAAAALGVAPEILVAIWGIESDYGRHNGS
;
A
#
# COMPACT_ATOMS: atom_id res chain seq x y z
N MET A 1 53.05 3.04 -16.37
CA MET A 1 53.90 3.41 -15.22
C MET A 1 53.88 2.28 -14.20
N THR A 2 55.05 1.70 -14.01
CA THR A 2 55.46 0.58 -13.15
C THR A 2 55.40 1.02 -11.66
N ARG A 3 54.93 0.26 -10.66
CA ARG A 3 55.70 -0.76 -9.92
C ARG A 3 54.89 -1.29 -8.70
N ARG A 4 54.88 -2.63 -8.53
CA ARG A 4 55.28 -3.42 -7.32
C ARG A 4 54.34 -3.41 -6.09
N ILE A 5 54.17 -4.45 -5.25
CA ILE A 5 54.88 -5.71 -4.89
C ILE A 5 53.84 -6.60 -4.15
N ALA A 6 53.68 -7.90 -4.48
CA ALA A 6 54.05 -9.12 -3.70
C ALA A 6 53.65 -9.12 -2.19
N ARG A 7 53.24 -10.18 -1.51
CA ARG A 7 53.46 -11.64 -1.59
C ARG A 7 52.51 -12.26 -0.52
N LEU A 8 51.69 -13.26 -0.87
CA LEU A 8 51.81 -14.67 -0.43
C LEU A 8 51.85 -14.93 1.09
N LEU A 9 50.84 -15.63 1.64
CA LEU A 9 50.94 -17.02 2.14
C LEU A 9 49.59 -17.43 2.82
N ARG A 10 48.93 -18.47 2.29
CA ARG A 10 48.18 -19.48 3.09
C ARG A 10 49.23 -20.52 3.59
N PRO A 11 48.99 -21.52 4.48
CA PRO A 11 47.72 -22.14 4.88
C PRO A 11 47.63 -22.69 6.35
N THR A 12 46.44 -23.27 6.67
CA THR A 12 46.12 -24.44 7.53
C THR A 12 46.94 -24.81 8.78
N GLY A 13 46.25 -25.10 9.90
CA GLY A 13 46.79 -25.96 10.96
C GLY A 13 45.89 -26.11 12.19
N SER A 14 45.43 -27.33 12.43
CA SER A 14 44.62 -27.80 13.55
C SER A 14 45.48 -28.29 14.74
N ARG A 15 44.86 -28.39 15.94
CA ARG A 15 45.03 -29.43 17.00
C ARG A 15 45.27 -28.89 18.44
N THR A 16 44.29 -29.20 19.30
CA THR A 16 44.33 -29.72 20.71
C THR A 16 45.34 -29.13 21.72
N TRP A 17 45.03 -28.92 23.01
CA TRP A 17 45.14 -29.90 24.11
C TRP A 17 44.67 -29.29 25.47
N ALA A 18 43.97 -30.10 26.29
CA ALA A 18 43.90 -30.15 27.78
C ALA A 18 43.32 -28.96 28.61
N LEU A 19 42.19 -29.10 29.32
CA LEU A 19 41.99 -29.59 30.73
C LEU A 19 42.66 -28.66 31.78
N TRP A 20 42.10 -28.17 32.91
CA TRP A 20 41.08 -28.53 33.91
C TRP A 20 40.52 -27.19 34.50
N LEU A 21 39.37 -27.06 35.17
CA LEU A 21 39.06 -27.58 36.51
C LEU A 21 37.58 -27.32 36.84
N ALA A 22 36.95 -28.29 37.50
CA ALA A 22 35.60 -28.22 38.04
C ALA A 22 35.60 -27.58 39.44
N ALA A 23 34.51 -26.88 39.78
CA ALA A 23 34.02 -26.77 41.15
C ALA A 23 32.51 -26.53 41.12
N ALA A 24 31.77 -27.47 41.70
CA ALA A 24 30.31 -27.50 41.77
C ALA A 24 29.80 -26.70 42.98
N LEU A 25 28.64 -26.06 42.83
CA LEU A 25 27.71 -25.85 43.94
C LEU A 25 26.29 -26.15 43.48
N ALA A 26 25.67 -27.06 44.22
CA ALA A 26 24.30 -27.49 44.09
C ALA A 26 23.32 -26.38 44.50
N GLY A 27 22.24 -26.23 43.75
CA GLY A 27 21.10 -25.36 44.08
C GLY A 27 19.84 -25.89 43.41
N CYS A 28 18.76 -25.99 44.16
CA CYS A 28 17.52 -26.72 43.89
C CYS A 28 16.92 -26.57 42.48
N ALA A 29 16.63 -27.68 41.80
CA ALA A 29 15.80 -27.71 40.60
C ALA A 29 14.32 -27.74 40.99
N ALA A 30 13.60 -26.64 40.77
CA ALA A 30 12.14 -26.66 40.70
C ALA A 30 11.71 -27.11 39.29
N PRO A 31 10.64 -27.90 39.12
CA PRO A 31 10.12 -28.19 37.79
C PRO A 31 9.62 -26.89 37.14
N PRO A 32 9.85 -26.68 35.83
CA PRO A 32 9.34 -25.48 35.16
C PRO A 32 7.80 -25.47 35.23
N PRO A 33 7.17 -24.30 35.49
CA PRO A 33 5.73 -24.20 35.41
C PRO A 33 5.27 -24.58 34.00
N ALA A 34 4.26 -25.44 33.89
CA ALA A 34 3.65 -25.79 32.62
C ALA A 34 3.23 -24.51 31.89
N ALA A 35 3.73 -24.34 30.66
CA ALA A 35 3.37 -23.21 29.82
C ALA A 35 1.83 -23.17 29.65
N PRO A 36 1.18 -22.02 29.88
CA PRO A 36 -0.25 -21.91 29.59
C PRO A 36 -0.48 -22.14 28.09
N PRO A 37 -1.58 -22.80 27.70
CA PRO A 37 -1.88 -23.04 26.29
C PRO A 37 -2.05 -21.70 25.55
N PRO A 38 -1.65 -21.61 24.26
CA PRO A 38 -1.84 -20.42 23.46
C PRO A 38 -3.32 -20.31 23.05
N ALA A 39 -4.16 -19.82 23.95
CA ALA A 39 -5.58 -19.63 23.68
C ALA A 39 -6.09 -18.34 24.33
N ALA A 40 -5.65 -17.18 23.83
CA ALA A 40 -6.29 -15.89 24.18
C ALA A 40 -6.04 -14.76 23.18
N ALA A 41 -4.99 -14.81 22.35
CA ALA A 41 -4.66 -13.70 21.46
C ALA A 41 -5.56 -13.60 20.20
N SER A 42 -6.40 -14.59 19.90
CA SER A 42 -7.23 -14.63 18.68
C SER A 42 -8.63 -14.03 18.85
N ALA A 43 -9.17 -13.94 20.06
CA ALA A 43 -10.55 -13.50 20.28
C ALA A 43 -10.70 -11.96 20.30
N ALA A 44 -9.66 -11.25 20.72
CA ALA A 44 -9.67 -9.80 20.84
C ALA A 44 -9.67 -9.07 19.48
N SER A 45 -9.05 -9.65 18.43
CA SER A 45 -9.05 -9.07 17.07
C SER A 45 -10.38 -9.28 16.35
N ALA A 46 -11.01 -10.44 16.51
CA ALA A 46 -12.31 -10.74 15.90
C ALA A 46 -13.44 -9.88 16.50
N ALA A 47 -13.43 -9.64 17.81
CA ALA A 47 -14.38 -8.75 18.47
C ALA A 47 -14.26 -7.29 18.00
N GLY A 48 -13.02 -6.82 17.77
CA GLY A 48 -12.76 -5.50 17.22
C GLY A 48 -13.27 -5.32 15.79
N ALA A 49 -13.03 -6.33 14.92
CA ALA A 49 -13.52 -6.33 13.55
C ALA A 49 -15.06 -6.34 13.48
N ALA A 50 -15.72 -7.19 14.28
CA ALA A 50 -17.18 -7.24 14.36
C ALA A 50 -17.80 -5.90 14.81
N ALA A 51 -17.16 -5.22 15.77
CA ALA A 51 -17.62 -3.91 16.23
C ALA A 51 -17.46 -2.81 15.16
N VAL A 52 -16.44 -2.88 14.30
CA VAL A 52 -16.25 -1.97 13.17
C VAL A 52 -17.34 -2.18 12.12
N GLU A 53 -17.59 -3.43 11.75
CA GLU A 53 -18.61 -3.78 10.76
C GLU A 53 -20.02 -3.38 11.23
N GLN A 54 -20.31 -3.59 12.52
CA GLN A 54 -21.57 -3.15 13.10
C GLN A 54 -21.74 -1.62 13.03
N ARG A 55 -20.67 -0.83 13.26
CA ARG A 55 -20.73 0.63 13.10
C ARG A 55 -20.91 1.04 11.64
N PHE A 56 -20.30 0.33 10.71
CA PHE A 56 -20.50 0.57 9.28
C PHE A 56 -21.95 0.29 8.88
N ALA A 57 -22.52 -0.84 9.28
CA ALA A 57 -23.93 -1.16 9.04
C ALA A 57 -24.88 -0.10 9.64
N GLN A 58 -24.58 0.40 10.85
CA GLN A 58 -25.33 1.50 11.46
C GLN A 58 -25.24 2.79 10.64
N TRP A 59 -24.04 3.11 10.12
CA TRP A 59 -23.85 4.25 9.23
C TRP A 59 -24.64 4.09 7.92
N VAL A 60 -24.62 2.93 7.28
CA VAL A 60 -25.41 2.65 6.06
C VAL A 60 -26.90 2.86 6.33
N ALA A 61 -27.41 2.33 7.45
CA ALA A 61 -28.80 2.49 7.84
C ALA A 61 -29.17 3.97 8.10
N ALA A 62 -28.26 4.73 8.73
CA ALA A 62 -28.45 6.16 8.98
C ALA A 62 -28.31 7.02 7.71
N PHE A 63 -27.52 6.59 6.73
CA PHE A 63 -27.33 7.28 5.45
C PHE A 63 -28.49 7.06 4.47
N ARG A 64 -29.15 5.88 4.53
CA ARG A 64 -30.24 5.51 3.61
C ARG A 64 -31.32 6.59 3.45
N PRO A 65 -31.87 7.21 4.51
CA PRO A 65 -32.86 8.27 4.36
C PRO A 65 -32.36 9.46 3.53
N SER A 66 -31.10 9.87 3.70
CA SER A 66 -30.49 10.95 2.91
C SER A 66 -30.33 10.58 1.44
N ALA A 67 -29.93 9.33 1.16
CA ALA A 67 -29.82 8.83 -0.21
C ALA A 67 -31.19 8.80 -0.93
N LEU A 68 -32.23 8.32 -0.25
CA LEU A 68 -33.60 8.30 -0.80
C LEU A 68 -34.14 9.72 -1.01
N ALA A 69 -33.88 10.64 -0.08
CA ALA A 69 -34.26 12.04 -0.21
C ALA A 69 -33.55 12.75 -1.38
N ALA A 70 -32.35 12.30 -1.75
CA ALA A 70 -31.64 12.75 -2.95
C ALA A 70 -32.18 12.12 -4.27
N GLY A 71 -33.24 11.31 -4.20
CA GLY A 71 -33.90 10.72 -5.37
C GLY A 71 -33.34 9.35 -5.79
N ILE A 72 -32.47 8.73 -4.98
CA ILE A 72 -31.99 7.37 -5.27
C ILE A 72 -33.14 6.38 -5.01
N ALA A 73 -33.43 5.54 -6.00
CA ALA A 73 -34.46 4.51 -5.84
C ALA A 73 -34.04 3.48 -4.76
N PRO A 74 -34.98 3.01 -3.91
CA PRO A 74 -34.67 2.01 -2.88
C PRO A 74 -33.95 0.78 -3.42
N ALA A 75 -34.40 0.25 -4.57
CA ALA A 75 -33.77 -0.90 -5.21
C ALA A 75 -32.31 -0.64 -5.62
N THR A 76 -31.98 0.57 -6.08
CA THR A 76 -30.61 0.97 -6.42
C THR A 76 -29.74 1.04 -5.17
N PHE A 77 -30.26 1.62 -4.07
CA PHE A 77 -29.54 1.66 -2.81
C PHE A 77 -29.29 0.26 -2.27
N ASP A 78 -30.34 -0.56 -2.20
CA ASP A 78 -30.26 -1.90 -1.62
C ASP A 78 -29.30 -2.79 -2.45
N ALA A 79 -29.30 -2.66 -3.79
CA ALA A 79 -28.34 -3.35 -4.65
C ALA A 79 -26.89 -2.86 -4.46
N ALA A 80 -26.68 -1.55 -4.35
CA ALA A 80 -25.33 -0.97 -4.19
C ALA A 80 -24.70 -1.32 -2.83
N PHE A 81 -25.50 -1.44 -1.77
CA PHE A 81 -25.03 -1.73 -0.42
C PHE A 81 -25.11 -3.22 -0.04
N ALA A 82 -25.63 -4.11 -0.90
CA ALA A 82 -25.79 -5.53 -0.59
C ALA A 82 -24.48 -6.26 -0.22
N GLN A 83 -23.36 -5.81 -0.79
CA GLN A 83 -22.02 -6.38 -0.56
C GLN A 83 -21.01 -5.32 -0.11
N ALA A 84 -21.49 -4.13 0.29
CA ALA A 84 -20.60 -3.10 0.80
C ALA A 84 -20.09 -3.51 2.18
N GLU A 85 -18.78 -3.35 2.40
CA GLU A 85 -18.12 -3.64 3.67
C GLU A 85 -17.19 -2.50 4.06
N TYR A 86 -16.85 -2.43 5.34
CA TYR A 86 -15.83 -1.50 5.78
C TYR A 86 -14.45 -1.97 5.31
N LEU A 87 -13.73 -1.14 4.55
CA LEU A 87 -12.38 -1.41 4.08
C LEU A 87 -11.34 -0.61 4.90
N PRO A 88 -10.63 -1.22 5.88
CA PRO A 88 -9.67 -0.51 6.72
C PRO A 88 -8.53 0.12 5.92
N GLN A 89 -8.15 -0.51 4.80
CA GLN A 89 -7.09 0.00 3.93
C GLN A 89 -7.47 1.33 3.28
N VAL A 90 -8.74 1.53 2.89
CA VAL A 90 -9.21 2.79 2.31
C VAL A 90 -9.05 3.93 3.32
N VAL A 91 -9.42 3.70 4.58
CA VAL A 91 -9.27 4.69 5.66
C VAL A 91 -7.79 4.96 5.99
N ALA A 92 -6.94 3.93 5.93
CA ALA A 92 -5.50 4.11 6.12
C ALA A 92 -4.89 4.96 4.99
N LEU A 93 -5.27 4.71 3.74
CA LEU A 93 -4.81 5.48 2.57
C LEU A 93 -5.32 6.93 2.60
N ASP A 94 -6.58 7.15 2.97
CA ASP A 94 -7.15 8.50 3.15
C ASP A 94 -6.34 9.34 4.16
N ARG A 95 -5.92 8.72 5.27
CA ARG A 95 -5.10 9.38 6.29
C ARG A 95 -3.64 9.59 5.87
N ALA A 96 -3.19 8.92 4.83
CA ALA A 96 -1.80 8.92 4.36
C ALA A 96 -1.66 9.53 2.95
N GLN A 97 -2.47 10.55 2.64
CA GLN A 97 -2.47 11.21 1.34
C GLN A 97 -1.06 11.70 0.93
N PRO A 98 -0.52 11.24 -0.22
CA PRO A 98 0.85 11.52 -0.68
C PRO A 98 1.20 13.01 -0.82
N GLU A 99 0.19 13.85 -1.03
CA GLU A 99 0.28 15.30 -1.23
C GLU A 99 0.90 16.00 -0.01
N PHE A 100 0.75 15.43 1.18
CA PHE A 100 1.30 15.98 2.42
C PHE A 100 2.70 15.46 2.77
N VAL A 101 3.17 14.41 2.10
CA VAL A 101 4.40 13.69 2.49
C VAL A 101 5.47 13.62 1.41
N ARG A 102 5.13 13.90 0.14
CA ARG A 102 6.09 13.87 -0.98
C ARG A 102 6.61 15.27 -1.30
N PRO A 103 7.95 15.47 -1.40
CA PRO A 103 8.50 16.73 -1.88
C PRO A 103 8.07 17.03 -3.32
N VAL A 104 7.84 18.31 -3.62
CA VAL A 104 7.34 18.77 -4.93
C VAL A 104 8.23 18.31 -6.09
N TRP A 105 9.56 18.34 -5.93
CA TRP A 105 10.48 17.90 -6.99
C TRP A 105 10.31 16.43 -7.35
N ALA A 106 10.11 15.56 -6.36
CA ALA A 106 9.90 14.13 -6.61
C ALA A 106 8.58 13.86 -7.37
N TYR A 107 7.56 14.71 -7.17
CA TYR A 107 6.35 14.66 -7.99
C TYR A 107 6.65 15.07 -9.43
N LEU A 108 7.33 16.20 -9.63
CA LEU A 108 7.66 16.71 -10.96
C LEU A 108 8.51 15.71 -11.76
N ASP A 109 9.53 15.10 -11.16
CA ASP A 109 10.37 14.09 -11.82
C ASP A 109 9.54 12.92 -12.41
N ALA A 110 8.49 12.50 -11.71
CA ALA A 110 7.58 11.46 -12.19
C ALA A 110 6.56 11.99 -13.22
N ALA A 111 6.01 13.18 -12.98
CA ALA A 111 4.96 13.81 -13.77
C ALA A 111 5.44 14.32 -15.14
N VAL A 112 6.71 14.70 -15.27
CA VAL A 112 7.29 15.16 -16.55
C VAL A 112 8.40 14.25 -17.08
N SER A 113 8.42 12.99 -16.65
CA SER A 113 9.39 12.00 -17.11
C SER A 113 9.34 11.82 -18.64
N ALA A 114 10.51 11.56 -19.26
CA ALA A 114 10.61 11.34 -20.71
C ALA A 114 9.68 10.21 -21.19
N ARG A 115 9.52 9.16 -20.38
CA ARG A 115 8.57 8.07 -20.64
C ARG A 115 7.14 8.58 -20.77
N ARG A 116 6.68 9.38 -19.81
CA ARG A 116 5.32 9.91 -19.78
C ARG A 116 5.07 10.89 -20.92
N VAL A 117 6.06 11.74 -21.26
CA VAL A 117 5.97 12.65 -22.40
C VAL A 117 5.84 11.88 -23.73
N ALA A 118 6.68 10.86 -23.93
CA ALA A 118 6.61 10.02 -25.14
C ALA A 118 5.26 9.31 -25.25
N GLN A 119 4.77 8.79 -24.13
CA GLN A 119 3.48 8.14 -24.04
C GLN A 119 2.31 9.09 -24.32
N GLY A 120 2.32 10.30 -23.73
CA GLY A 120 1.29 11.31 -24.00
C GLY A 120 1.21 11.72 -25.47
N ARG A 121 2.33 11.77 -26.18
CA ARG A 121 2.33 12.02 -27.63
C ARG A 121 1.68 10.87 -28.40
N ALA A 122 2.01 9.63 -28.05
CA ALA A 122 1.40 8.46 -28.69
C ALA A 122 -0.11 8.39 -28.44
N GLU A 123 -0.54 8.65 -27.21
CA GLU A 123 -1.96 8.63 -26.83
C GLU A 123 -2.75 9.79 -27.44
N TRP A 124 -2.13 10.97 -27.57
CA TRP A 124 -2.70 12.07 -28.35
C TRP A 124 -2.98 11.63 -29.78
N ASP A 125 -1.98 11.05 -30.45
CA ASP A 125 -2.11 10.68 -31.86
C ASP A 125 -3.16 9.58 -32.04
N ALA A 126 -3.24 8.63 -31.11
CA ALA A 126 -4.23 7.57 -31.11
C ALA A 126 -5.67 8.07 -30.83
N ALA A 127 -5.83 9.06 -29.94
CA ALA A 127 -7.12 9.60 -29.52
C ALA A 127 -7.44 10.97 -30.13
N ARG A 128 -6.81 11.30 -31.27
CA ARG A 128 -6.80 12.67 -31.82
C ARG A 128 -8.20 13.25 -32.03
N ALA A 129 -9.12 12.46 -32.58
CA ALA A 129 -10.49 12.91 -32.83
C ALA A 129 -11.24 13.25 -31.53
N GLN A 130 -11.06 12.43 -30.49
CA GLN A 130 -11.67 12.64 -29.17
C GLN A 130 -11.07 13.85 -28.47
N VAL A 131 -9.75 14.02 -28.56
CA VAL A 131 -9.03 15.17 -27.99
C VAL A 131 -9.45 16.46 -28.68
N GLU A 132 -9.54 16.48 -30.01
CA GLU A 132 -10.00 17.65 -30.77
C GLU A 132 -11.48 17.98 -30.48
N ALA A 133 -12.33 16.97 -30.38
CA ALA A 133 -13.73 17.16 -30.02
C ALA A 133 -13.89 17.73 -28.59
N ALA A 134 -13.12 17.24 -27.63
CA ALA A 134 -13.11 17.75 -26.27
C ALA A 134 -12.51 19.16 -26.18
N ALA A 135 -11.49 19.46 -27.00
CA ALA A 135 -10.89 20.80 -27.07
C ALA A 135 -11.86 21.87 -27.58
N ALA A 136 -12.90 21.49 -28.34
CA ALA A 136 -13.97 22.40 -28.74
C ALA A 136 -14.76 22.99 -27.55
N LEU A 137 -14.61 22.42 -26.35
CA LEU A 137 -15.15 22.95 -25.09
C LEU A 137 -14.32 24.11 -24.49
N GLY A 138 -13.26 24.55 -25.17
CA GLY A 138 -12.43 25.69 -24.76
C GLY A 138 -11.22 25.32 -23.91
N VAL A 139 -10.83 24.05 -23.87
CA VAL A 139 -9.63 23.57 -23.16
C VAL A 139 -8.56 23.20 -24.18
N ALA A 140 -7.33 23.68 -23.98
CA ALA A 140 -6.21 23.33 -24.85
C ALA A 140 -5.99 21.79 -24.83
N PRO A 141 -5.87 21.14 -25.99
CA PRO A 141 -5.82 19.69 -26.04
C PRO A 141 -4.61 19.09 -25.32
N GLU A 142 -3.52 19.85 -25.13
CA GLU A 142 -2.35 19.44 -24.35
C GLU A 142 -2.67 19.28 -22.86
N ILE A 143 -3.57 20.12 -22.35
CA ILE A 143 -4.06 20.04 -20.96
C ILE A 143 -4.93 18.80 -20.79
N LEU A 144 -5.80 18.50 -21.75
CA LEU A 144 -6.64 17.30 -21.72
C LEU A 144 -5.77 16.03 -21.64
N VAL A 145 -4.76 15.94 -22.51
CA VAL A 145 -3.85 14.79 -22.55
C VAL A 145 -2.96 14.72 -21.32
N ALA A 146 -2.52 15.86 -20.78
CA ALA A 146 -1.74 15.90 -19.55
C ALA A 146 -2.54 15.38 -18.33
N ILE A 147 -3.77 15.86 -18.15
CA ILE A 147 -4.66 15.40 -17.07
C ILE A 147 -4.93 13.90 -17.21
N TRP A 148 -5.31 13.45 -18.39
CA TRP A 148 -5.56 12.03 -18.64
C TRP A 148 -4.34 11.15 -18.31
N GLY A 149 -3.14 11.62 -18.62
CA GLY A 149 -1.89 10.96 -18.25
C GLY A 149 -1.66 10.89 -16.75
N ILE A 150 -1.84 11.99 -16.02
CA ILE A 150 -1.61 12.05 -14.57
C ILE A 150 -2.62 11.20 -13.81
N GLU A 151 -3.90 11.27 -14.16
CA GLU A 151 -4.98 10.66 -13.39
C GLU A 151 -5.08 9.14 -13.56
N SER A 152 -4.87 8.62 -14.77
CA SER A 152 -5.11 7.19 -15.05
C SER A 152 -4.02 6.50 -15.85
N ASP A 153 -2.87 7.16 -16.06
CA ASP A 153 -1.89 6.71 -17.04
C ASP A 153 -2.60 6.36 -18.36
N TYR A 154 -3.39 7.31 -18.85
CA TYR A 154 -4.12 7.17 -20.12
C TYR A 154 -5.09 5.97 -20.12
N GLY A 155 -5.74 5.72 -18.98
CA GLY A 155 -6.73 4.64 -18.78
C GLY A 155 -6.15 3.27 -18.40
N ARG A 156 -4.82 3.13 -18.28
CA ARG A 156 -4.19 1.87 -17.84
C ARG A 156 -4.34 1.60 -16.35
N HIS A 157 -4.55 2.63 -15.54
CA HIS A 157 -4.69 2.53 -14.09
C HIS A 157 -5.94 3.30 -13.65
N ASN A 158 -7.00 2.61 -13.24
CA ASN A 158 -8.28 3.25 -12.85
C ASN A 158 -8.67 2.92 -11.39
N GLY A 159 -7.68 2.55 -10.57
CA GLY A 159 -7.91 1.93 -9.27
C GLY A 159 -8.03 0.40 -9.35
N SER A 160 -7.91 -0.25 -8.20
CA SER A 160 -7.99 -1.70 -8.02
C SER A 160 -8.98 -2.04 -6.92
#